data_AF-A0A534LI35-F1
#
_entry.id   AF-A0A534LI35-F1
#
_cell.length_a   1.000
_cell.length_b   1.000
_cell.length_c   1.000
_cell.angle_alpha   90.00
_cell.angle_beta   90.00
_cell.angle_gamma   90.00
#
_symmetry.space_group_name_H-M   'P 1'
#
loop_
_entity.id
_entity.type
_entity.pdbx_description
1 polymer ?
#
loop_
_entity_poly.entity_id
_entity_poly.type
_entity_poly.pdbx_seq_one_letter_code
_entity_poly.pdbx_strand_id
1 'polypeptide(L)'
;MARIVIVGDRDSGKTTFLTLVYTTQVKLGSDAADDFRFHVAIDSIDEVSGVFQQLMSGGFPDAAAKEGIHGIKFHLGYRTSGSRFFSRLRRQGWAGGSSASLDFLILRDLSWWTVRSFP
;
A
#
# COMPACT_ATOMS: atom_id res chain seq x y z
N MET A 1 2.97 -1.53 13.67
CA MET A 1 2.56 -1.98 12.33
C MET A 1 1.06 -2.15 12.33
N ALA A 2 0.34 -1.48 11.44
CA ALA A 2 -1.11 -1.63 11.33
C ALA A 2 -1.45 -2.59 10.19
N ARG A 3 -2.41 -3.48 10.42
CA ARG A 3 -2.86 -4.46 9.44
C ARG A 3 -4.21 -4.04 8.89
N ILE A 4 -4.32 -3.98 7.57
CA ILE A 4 -5.53 -3.58 6.86
C ILE A 4 -5.99 -4.79 6.06
N VAL A 5 -7.18 -5.30 6.36
CA VAL A 5 -7.75 -6.45 5.66
C VAL A 5 -8.79 -5.94 4.67
N ILE A 6 -8.58 -6.23 3.39
CA ILE A 6 -9.55 -5.93 2.34
C ILE A 6 -10.47 -7.15 2.20
N VAL A 7 -11.75 -6.95 2.51
CA VAL A 7 -12.79 -7.97 2.48
C VAL A 7 -13.78 -7.73 1.34
N GLY A 8 -14.44 -8.79 0.89
CA GLY A 8 -15.43 -8.76 -0.19
C GLY A 8 -15.55 -10.13 -0.86
N ASP A 9 -16.60 -10.31 -1.65
CA ASP A 9 -16.89 -11.58 -2.32
C ASP A 9 -15.85 -11.95 -3.39
N ARG A 10 -15.94 -13.18 -3.89
CA ARG A 10 -15.17 -13.58 -5.08
C ARG A 10 -15.46 -12.59 -6.22
N ASP A 11 -14.41 -12.21 -6.94
CA ASP A 11 -14.47 -11.26 -8.06
C ASP A 11 -14.90 -9.83 -7.73
N SER A 12 -14.99 -9.45 -6.45
CA SER A 12 -15.37 -8.09 -6.01
C SER A 12 -14.33 -6.99 -6.31
N GLY A 13 -13.26 -7.31 -7.05
CA GLY A 13 -12.26 -6.32 -7.49
C GLY A 13 -11.20 -5.92 -6.46
N LYS A 14 -11.10 -6.59 -5.30
CA LYS A 14 -10.14 -6.26 -4.22
C LYS A 14 -8.69 -6.16 -4.70
N THR A 15 -8.26 -7.11 -5.53
CA THR A 15 -6.91 -7.12 -6.10
C THR A 15 -6.69 -5.95 -7.05
N THR A 16 -7.68 -5.63 -7.89
CA THR A 16 -7.63 -4.45 -8.77
C THR A 16 -7.53 -3.18 -7.95
N PHE A 17 -8.35 -3.03 -6.90
CA PHE A 17 -8.30 -1.88 -5.99
C PHE A 17 -6.91 -1.70 -5.37
N LEU A 18 -6.35 -2.76 -4.78
CA LEU A 18 -5.05 -2.71 -4.12
C LEU A 18 -3.92 -2.37 -5.10
N THR A 19 -4.01 -2.90 -6.32
CA THR A 19 -3.01 -2.62 -7.36
C THR A 19 -3.14 -1.21 -7.93
N LEU A 20 -4.34 -0.63 -7.98
CA LEU A 20 -4.52 0.78 -8.35
C LEU A 20 -3.87 1.72 -7.31
N VAL A 21 -3.96 1.40 -6.02
CA VAL A 21 -3.27 2.14 -4.95
C VAL A 21 -1.76 2.12 -5.20
N TYR A 22 -1.19 0.94 -5.48
CA TYR A 22 0.23 0.82 -5.85
C TYR A 22 0.58 1.60 -7.12
N THR A 23 -0.20 1.42 -8.19
CA THR A 23 0.08 2.05 -9.48
C THR A 23 0.06 3.58 -9.36
N THR A 24 -0.87 4.11 -8.58
CA THR A 24 -0.96 5.55 -8.28
C THR A 24 0.28 6.02 -7.51
N GLN A 25 0.72 5.25 -6.51
CA GLN A 25 1.95 5.53 -5.77
C GLN A 25 3.18 5.58 -6.70
N VAL A 26 3.33 4.63 -7.61
CA VAL A 26 4.45 4.61 -8.57
C VAL A 26 4.39 5.78 -9.55
N LYS A 27 3.20 6.11 -10.05
CA LYS A 27 3.02 7.18 -11.05
C LYS A 27 3.20 8.58 -10.49
N LEU A 28 2.61 8.85 -9.32
CA LEU A 28 2.67 10.18 -8.71
C LEU A 28 3.94 10.35 -7.88
N GLY A 29 4.48 9.25 -7.35
CA GLY A 29 5.63 9.28 -6.46
C GLY A 29 5.32 9.99 -5.14
N SER A 30 6.23 9.82 -4.19
CA SER A 30 6.41 10.82 -3.14
C SER A 30 7.86 11.28 -3.24
N ASP A 31 8.08 12.59 -3.26
CA ASP A 31 9.39 13.18 -3.40
C ASP A 31 9.98 13.61 -2.04
N ALA A 32 11.20 14.16 -2.07
CA ALA A 32 11.87 14.59 -0.86
C ALA A 32 11.24 15.84 -0.21
N ALA A 33 10.45 16.61 -0.97
CA ALA A 33 9.74 17.80 -0.50
C ALA A 33 8.37 17.47 0.11
N ASP A 34 7.79 16.31 -0.21
CA ASP A 34 6.52 15.87 0.36
C ASP A 34 6.59 15.66 1.88
N ASP A 35 5.67 16.30 2.60
CA ASP A 35 5.51 16.18 4.05
C ASP A 35 4.90 14.82 4.48
N PHE A 36 4.22 14.14 3.55
CA PHE A 36 3.72 12.79 3.70
C PHE A 36 4.22 11.93 2.54
N ARG A 37 4.90 10.83 2.84
CA ARG A 37 5.43 9.92 1.82
C ARG A 37 4.84 8.53 1.95
N PHE A 38 4.54 7.95 0.80
CA PHE A 38 3.91 6.65 0.66
C PHE A 38 4.75 5.79 -0.28
N HIS A 39 5.33 4.70 0.22
CA HIS A 39 6.22 3.83 -0.57
C HIS A 39 5.90 2.36 -0.36
N VAL A 40 5.92 1.56 -1.43
CA VAL A 40 5.85 0.10 -1.30
C VAL A 40 7.17 -0.45 -0.75
N ALA A 41 7.04 -1.44 0.14
CA ALA A 41 8.18 -2.16 0.68
C ALA A 41 8.79 -3.08 -0.39
N ILE A 42 10.12 -3.22 -0.40
CA ILE A 42 10.85 -3.98 -1.44
C ILE A 42 10.34 -5.43 -1.55
N ASP A 43 9.99 -6.05 -0.43
CA ASP A 43 9.48 -7.41 -0.35
C ASP A 43 8.10 -7.58 -1.03
N SER A 44 7.37 -6.50 -1.26
CA SER A 44 6.10 -6.51 -2.00
C SER A 44 6.24 -6.15 -3.47
N ILE A 45 7.45 -5.84 -3.98
CA ILE A 45 7.64 -5.47 -5.39
C ILE A 45 7.40 -6.67 -6.31
N ASP A 46 7.97 -7.82 -5.99
CA ASP A 46 7.87 -9.02 -6.84
C ASP A 46 6.41 -9.47 -6.98
N GLU A 47 5.67 -9.46 -5.87
CA GLU A 47 4.26 -9.85 -5.80
C GLU A 47 3.35 -8.93 -6.65
N VAL A 48 3.69 -7.65 -6.77
CA VAL A 48 2.84 -6.64 -7.41
C VAL A 48 3.25 -6.35 -8.85
N SER A 49 4.50 -6.62 -9.20
CA SER A 49 5.10 -6.30 -10.51
C SER A 49 4.34 -6.88 -11.70
N GLY A 50 3.87 -8.13 -11.62
CA GLY A 50 3.14 -8.79 -12.72
C GLY A 50 1.79 -8.14 -13.02
N VAL A 51 1.06 -7.74 -11.98
CA VAL A 51 -0.25 -7.07 -12.11
C VAL A 51 -0.06 -5.62 -12.55
N PHE A 52 1.00 -4.96 -12.07
CA PHE A 52 1.35 -3.61 -12.48
C PHE A 52 1.65 -3.50 -13.98
N GLN A 53 2.41 -4.45 -14.55
CA GLN A 53 2.70 -4.45 -15.99
C GLN A 53 1.43 -4.53 -16.85
N GLN A 54 0.46 -5.36 -16.45
CA GLN A 54 -0.83 -5.49 -17.16
C GLN A 54 -1.68 -4.22 -17.05
N LEU A 55 -1.68 -3.55 -15.89
CA LEU A 55 -2.36 -2.25 -15.74
C LEU A 55 -1.70 -1.15 -16.59
N MET A 56 -0.37 -1.16 -16.67
CA MET A 56 0.37 -0.18 -17.48
C MET A 56 0.18 -0.38 -18.98
N SER A 57 -0.15 -1.59 -19.43
CA SER A 57 -0.52 -1.87 -20.83
C SER A 57 -1.98 -1.52 -21.16
N GLY A 58 -2.74 -0.96 -20.20
CA GLY A 58 -4.14 -0.57 -20.38
C GLY A 58 -5.13 -1.73 -20.22
N GLY A 59 -4.65 -2.92 -19.84
CA GLY A 59 -5.47 -4.09 -19.57
C GLY A 59 -5.92 -4.17 -18.12
N PHE A 60 -6.99 -4.94 -17.88
CA PHE A 60 -7.30 -5.40 -16.53
C PHE A 60 -6.47 -6.64 -16.20
N PRO A 61 -6.03 -6.81 -14.95
CA PRO A 61 -5.28 -7.99 -14.60
C PRO A 61 -6.10 -9.27 -14.76
N ASP A 62 -5.49 -10.30 -15.33
CA ASP A 62 -6.13 -11.61 -15.46
C ASP A 62 -6.26 -12.33 -14.10
N ALA A 63 -7.01 -13.43 -14.07
CA ALA A 63 -7.26 -14.16 -12.83
C ALA A 63 -5.98 -14.76 -12.22
N ALA A 64 -5.04 -15.24 -13.05
CA ALA A 64 -3.79 -15.84 -12.59
C ALA A 64 -2.87 -14.79 -11.96
N ALA A 65 -2.74 -13.63 -12.60
CA ALA A 65 -2.02 -12.48 -12.09
C ALA A 65 -2.65 -11.98 -10.79
N LYS A 66 -3.99 -12.00 -10.69
CA LYS A 66 -4.69 -11.64 -9.45
C LYS A 66 -4.47 -12.65 -8.34
N GLU A 67 -4.37 -13.95 -8.62
CA GLU A 67 -4.21 -15.01 -7.62
C GLU A 67 -2.89 -14.92 -6.86
N GLY A 68 -1.82 -14.46 -7.50
CA GLY A 68 -0.51 -14.27 -6.88
C GLY A 68 -0.43 -13.13 -5.86
N ILE A 69 -1.42 -12.23 -5.79
CA ILE A 69 -1.44 -11.12 -4.82
C ILE A 69 -2.20 -11.51 -3.56
N HIS A 70 -1.49 -11.70 -2.47
CA HIS A 70 -2.01 -11.91 -1.13
C HIS A 70 -2.02 -10.63 -0.31
N GLY A 71 -1.11 -9.69 -0.61
CA GLY A 71 -1.04 -8.42 0.09
C GLY A 71 -0.02 -7.46 -0.48
N ILE A 72 0.04 -6.24 0.08
CA ILE A 72 1.08 -5.25 -0.20
C ILE A 72 1.44 -4.55 1.10
N LYS A 73 2.73 -4.47 1.40
CA LYS A 73 3.23 -3.63 2.49
C LYS A 73 3.58 -2.24 1.99
N PHE A 74 3.14 -1.24 2.75
CA PHE A 74 3.48 0.16 2.51
C PHE A 74 4.19 0.75 3.72
N HIS A 75 5.20 1.56 3.45
CA HIS A 75 5.85 2.44 4.39
C HIS A 75 5.27 3.85 4.25
N LEU A 76 4.82 4.36 5.40
CA LEU A 76 4.40 5.72 5.61
C LEU A 76 5.51 6.46 6.31
N GLY A 77 5.89 7.63 5.81
CA GLY A 77 6.61 8.60 6.62
C GLY A 77 5.87 9.92 6.62
N TYR A 78 5.78 10.54 7.79
CA TYR A 78 5.16 11.84 7.95
C TYR A 78 6.09 12.76 8.71
N ARG A 79 6.13 14.02 8.29
CA ARG A 79 6.84 15.05 9.02
C ARG A 79 5.96 15.50 10.18
N THR A 80 6.38 15.25 11.42
CA THR A 80 5.71 15.85 12.57
C THR A 80 5.91 17.37 12.51
N SER A 81 4.79 18.10 12.39
CA SER A 81 4.73 19.56 12.49
C SER A 81 5.08 19.99 13.92
N GLY A 82 6.36 19.90 14.28
CA GLY A 82 6.89 20.28 15.58
C GLY A 82 8.12 21.16 15.41
N SER A 83 7.97 22.44 15.75
CA SER A 83 8.98 23.51 15.77
C SER A 83 9.19 24.27 14.45
N ARG A 84 8.36 25.30 14.26
CA ARG A 84 8.48 26.35 13.23
C ARG A 84 9.69 27.28 13.43
N PHE A 85 10.54 27.05 14.45
CA PHE A 85 11.57 28.00 14.90
C PHE A 85 13.01 27.70 14.43
N PHE A 86 13.30 26.54 13.83
CA PHE A 86 14.67 26.19 13.35
C PHE A 86 14.72 25.81 11.86
N SER A 87 13.94 26.50 11.03
CA SER A 87 13.80 26.20 9.58
C SER A 87 15.10 26.31 8.76
N ARG A 88 16.16 26.96 9.28
CA ARG A 88 17.42 27.18 8.54
C ARG A 88 18.50 26.11 8.74
N LEU A 89 18.37 25.22 9.73
CA LEU A 89 19.40 24.21 10.04
C LEU A 89 19.05 22.78 9.57
N ARG A 90 17.87 22.55 8.97
CA ARG A 90 17.36 21.21 8.69
C ARG A 90 17.50 20.81 7.21
N ARG A 91 18.72 20.91 6.68
CA ARG A 91 19.18 20.14 5.49
C ARG A 91 19.73 18.76 5.86
N GLN A 92 19.78 18.43 7.15
CA GLN A 92 20.02 17.05 7.57
C GLN A 92 18.78 16.22 7.23
N GLY A 93 19.02 15.19 6.41
CA GLY A 93 18.03 14.24 5.92
C GLY A 93 17.12 13.72 7.02
N TRP A 94 15.97 13.21 6.60
CA TRP A 94 14.85 12.71 7.38
C TRP A 94 15.26 11.88 8.61
N ALA A 95 15.68 12.58 9.66
CA ALA A 95 16.10 12.02 10.93
C ALA A 95 14.88 12.11 11.85
N GLY A 96 14.24 10.95 12.05
CA GLY A 96 13.32 10.74 13.17
C GLY A 96 11.90 11.28 13.01
N GLY A 97 11.41 11.49 11.79
CA GLY A 97 9.97 11.59 11.56
C GLY A 97 9.36 10.21 11.72
N SER A 98 8.41 10.05 12.63
CA SER A 98 7.79 8.77 12.95
C SER A 98 7.28 8.08 11.67
N SER A 99 7.79 6.87 11.42
CA SER A 99 7.38 6.03 10.30
C SER A 99 6.38 4.99 10.76
N ALA A 100 5.47 4.61 9.88
CA ALA A 100 4.52 3.53 10.12
C ALA A 100 4.53 2.56 8.95
N SER A 101 4.37 1.28 9.25
CA SER A 101 4.17 0.25 8.24
C SER A 101 2.71 -0.19 8.23
N LEU A 102 2.12 -0.22 7.04
CA LEU A 102 0.81 -0.77 6.76
C LEU A 102 0.98 -2.10 6.02
N ASP A 103 0.31 -3.13 6.51
CA ASP A 103 0.28 -4.48 5.91
C ASP A 103 -1.13 -4.71 5.36
N PHE A 104 -1.30 -4.53 4.04
CA PHE A 104 -2.58 -4.79 3.38
C PHE A 104 -2.67 -6.26 3.01
N LEU A 105 -3.76 -6.91 3.39
CA LEU A 105 -4.02 -8.32 3.11
C LEU A 105 -5.35 -8.45 2.37
N ILE A 106 -5.38 -9.25 1.31
CA ILE A 106 -6.60 -9.59 0.60
C ILE A 106 -7.15 -10.87 1.19
N LEU A 107 -8.35 -10.78 1.78
CA LEU A 107 -9.06 -11.96 2.24
C LEU A 107 -9.80 -12.61 1.07
N ARG A 108 -9.41 -13.83 0.71
CA ARG A 108 -9.99 -14.56 -0.43
C ARG A 108 -11.18 -15.41 -0.07
N ASP A 109 -11.26 -15.84 1.19
CA ASP A 109 -12.36 -16.65 1.69
C ASP A 109 -12.91 -16.03 2.97
N LEU A 110 -14.19 -15.68 2.92
CA LEU A 110 -14.99 -15.16 4.04
C LEU A 110 -15.79 -16.26 4.75
N SER A 111 -15.77 -17.50 4.24
CA SER A 111 -16.57 -18.62 4.75
C SER A 111 -16.39 -18.85 6.25
N TRP A 112 -15.21 -18.56 6.80
CA TRP A 112 -14.88 -18.69 8.21
C TRP A 112 -15.16 -17.43 9.06
N TRP A 113 -15.31 -16.25 8.44
CA TRP A 113 -15.64 -15.00 9.15
C TRP A 113 -17.11 -14.93 9.50
N THR A 114 -17.99 -15.31 8.58
CA THR A 114 -19.45 -15.28 8.78
C THR A 114 -19.90 -16.18 9.95
N VAL A 115 -19.12 -17.22 10.27
CA VAL A 115 -19.39 -18.14 11.38
C VAL A 115 -19.00 -17.57 12.75
N ARG A 116 -18.11 -16.56 12.81
CA ARG A 116 -17.59 -16.01 14.08
C ARG A 116 -18.17 -14.66 14.51
N SER A 117 -18.96 -14.00 13.66
CA SER A 117 -19.48 -12.64 13.93
C SER A 117 -20.92 -12.57 14.47
N PHE A 118 -21.48 -13.67 14.98
CA PHE A 118 -22.78 -13.66 15.68
C PHE A 118 -22.68 -14.31 17.08
N PRO A 119 -22.72 -13.53 18.17
CA PRO A 119 -23.48 -13.87 19.36
C PRO A 119 -24.97 -13.53 19.19
#